data_AF-A0A3C1GE46-F1
#
_entry.id   AF-A0A3C1GE46-F1
#
_cell.length_a   1.000
_cell.length_b   1.000
_cell.length_c   1.000
_cell.angle_alpha   90.00
_cell.angle_beta   90.00
_cell.angle_gamma   90.00
#
_symmetry.space_group_name_H-M   'P 1'
#
loop_
_entity.id
_entity.type
_entity.pdbx_description
1 polymer ?
#
loop_
_entity_poly.entity_id
_entity_poly.type
_entity_poly.pdbx_seq_one_letter_code
_entity_poly.pdbx_strand_id
1 'polypeptide(L)'
;MAIRLRRVDDLTVALCAARSVEKPGDVYLDDNQHHALTEKFAADFQSEGFNTHPFYPDETTKRELEESNNPARAWWDFTCGTWGM
;
A
#
# COMPACT_ATOMS: atom_id res chain seq x y z
N MET A 1 0.50 -2.49 11.10
CA MET A 1 -0.10 -2.74 9.76
C MET A 1 1.03 -2.92 8.77
N ALA A 2 1.17 -4.11 8.18
CA ALA A 2 2.28 -4.39 7.28
C ALA A 2 1.97 -3.99 5.84
N ILE A 3 2.95 -3.34 5.21
CA ILE A 3 2.89 -2.89 3.82
C ILE A 3 3.79 -3.77 2.98
N ARG A 4 3.38 -4.02 1.74
CA ARG A 4 4.19 -4.64 0.70
C ARG A 4 4.41 -3.63 -0.42
N LEU A 5 5.66 -3.33 -0.74
CA LEU A 5 6.01 -2.57 -1.93
C LEU A 5 6.19 -3.53 -3.11
N ARG A 6 5.56 -3.21 -4.24
CA ARG A 6 5.65 -4.00 -5.47
C ARG A 6 5.92 -3.10 -6.67
N ARG A 7 6.73 -3.58 -7.59
CA ARG A 7 6.88 -2.98 -8.92
C ARG A 7 5.81 -3.58 -9.86
N VAL A 8 4.97 -2.74 -10.44
CA VAL A 8 3.98 -3.09 -11.47
C VAL A 8 4.30 -2.23 -12.68
N ASP A 9 4.84 -2.85 -13.74
CA ASP A 9 5.44 -2.16 -14.88
C ASP A 9 6.54 -1.17 -14.43
N ASP A 10 6.32 0.11 -14.67
CA ASP A 10 7.18 1.24 -14.32
C ASP A 10 6.72 2.00 -13.05
N LEU A 11 5.80 1.41 -12.28
CA LEU A 11 5.24 2.01 -11.06
C LEU A 11 5.57 1.19 -9.81
N THR A 12 5.91 1.88 -8.73
CA THR A 12 6.06 1.26 -7.40
C THR A 12 4.80 1.54 -6.61
N VAL A 13 4.08 0.49 -6.23
CA VAL A 13 2.83 0.58 -5.46
C VAL A 13 3.03 0.04 -4.06
N ALA A 14 2.40 0.70 -3.08
CA ALA A 14 2.26 0.20 -1.72
C ALA A 14 0.93 -0.54 -1.59
N LEU A 15 1.00 -1.80 -1.15
CA LEU A 15 -0.13 -2.71 -0.99
C LEU A 15 -0.28 -3.07 0.49
N CYS A 16 -1.52 -3.28 0.94
CA CYS A 16 -1.76 -3.96 2.19
C CYS A 16 -1.27 -5.43 2.06
N ALA A 17 -0.29 -5.82 2.87
CA ALA A 17 0.34 -7.13 2.74
C ALA A 17 -0.64 -8.27 3.05
N ALA A 18 -1.61 -8.03 3.95
CA ALA A 18 -2.68 -8.96 4.27
C ALA A 18 -3.68 -9.15 3.12
N ARG A 19 -3.91 -8.11 2.31
CA ARG A 19 -4.90 -8.13 1.22
C ARG A 19 -4.30 -8.50 -0.14
N SER A 20 -3.00 -8.76 -0.23
CA SER A 20 -2.35 -9.10 -1.50
C SER A 20 -1.62 -10.45 -1.41
N VAL A 21 -1.47 -11.13 -2.54
CA VAL A 21 -0.65 -12.35 -2.65
C VAL A 21 0.81 -11.95 -2.88
N GLU A 22 1.76 -12.59 -2.20
CA GLU A 22 3.20 -12.36 -2.38
C GLU A 22 3.66 -12.77 -3.79
N LYS A 23 4.57 -11.98 -4.37
CA LYS A 23 5.20 -12.22 -5.68
C LYS A 23 6.71 -12.01 -5.56
N PRO A 24 7.52 -12.66 -6.43
CA PRO A 24 8.96 -12.43 -6.46
C PRO A 24 9.31 -10.95 -6.65
N GLY A 25 10.24 -10.44 -5.83
CA GLY A 25 10.69 -9.04 -5.87
C GLY A 25 9.89 -8.07 -5.00
N ASP A 26 8.85 -8.54 -4.30
CA ASP A 26 8.18 -7.74 -3.28
C ASP A 26 9.13 -7.37 -2.14
N VAL A 27 8.98 -6.15 -1.63
CA VAL A 27 9.64 -5.71 -0.40
C VAL A 27 8.58 -5.61 0.70
N TYR A 28 8.78 -6.38 1.77
CA TYR A 28 7.91 -6.32 2.93
C TYR A 28 8.41 -5.26 3.91
N LEU A 29 7.48 -4.41 4.35
CA LEU A 29 7.70 -3.43 5.40
C LEU A 29 6.91 -3.88 6.63
N ASP A 30 7.65 -4.27 7.67
CA ASP A 30 7.07 -4.54 8.97
C ASP A 30 6.56 -3.25 9.63
N ASP A 31 5.94 -3.41 10.81
CA ASP A 31 5.32 -2.30 11.52
C ASP A 31 6.33 -1.23 11.94
N ASN A 32 7.58 -1.61 12.26
CA ASN A 32 8.62 -0.65 12.64
C ASN A 32 9.12 0.14 11.43
N GLN A 33 9.36 -0.54 10.31
CA GLN A 33 9.79 0.07 9.06
C GLN A 33 8.72 1.02 8.51
N HIS A 34 7.46 0.58 8.52
CA HIS A 34 6.33 1.40 8.09
C HIS A 34 6.16 2.63 9.00
N HIS A 35 6.27 2.46 10.31
CA HIS A 35 6.22 3.58 11.26
C HIS A 35 7.33 4.60 10.99
N ALA A 36 8.58 4.16 10.88
CA ALA A 36 9.72 5.04 10.60
C ALA A 36 9.57 5.83 9.29
N LEU A 37 9.06 5.19 8.22
CA LEU A 37 8.79 5.87 6.95
C LEU A 37 7.67 6.90 7.08
N THR A 38 6.62 6.58 7.82
CA THR A 38 5.48 7.49 8.04
C THR A 38 5.90 8.72 8.85
N GLU A 39 6.70 8.54 9.91
CA GLU A 39 7.22 9.65 10.70
C GLU A 39 8.12 10.57 9.86
N LYS A 40 9.01 9.99 9.05
CA LYS A 40 9.87 10.77 8.14
C LYS A 40 9.04 11.54 7.11
N PHE A 41 8.05 10.89 6.49
CA PHE A 41 7.15 11.54 5.54
C PHE A 41 6.37 12.69 6.18
N ALA A 42 5.86 12.51 7.40
CA ALA A 42 5.13 13.55 8.12
C ALA A 42 6.02 14.77 8.44
N ALA A 43 7.25 14.53 8.86
CA ALA A 43 8.23 15.59 9.11
C ALA A 43 8.55 16.38 7.82
N ASP A 44 8.81 15.68 6.72
CA ASP A 44 9.12 16.30 5.43
C ASP A 44 7.93 17.08 4.87
N PHE A 45 6.73 16.51 4.99
CA PHE A 45 5.51 17.19 4.58
C PHE A 45 5.29 18.50 5.35
N GLN A 46 5.61 18.53 6.64
CA GLN A 46 5.50 19.74 7.45
C GLN A 46 6.51 20.82 7.04
N SER A 47 7.72 20.45 6.63
CA SER A 47 8.77 21.40 6.25
C SER A 47 8.76 21.80 4.77
N GLU A 48 8.40 20.90 3.87
CA GLU A 48 8.55 21.05 2.41
C GLU A 48 7.20 21.12 1.67
N GLY A 49 6.09 20.75 2.34
CA GLY A 49 4.77 20.67 1.72
C GLY A 49 4.56 19.41 0.88
N PHE A 50 3.42 19.34 0.17
CA PHE A 50 3.17 18.23 -0.76
C PHE A 50 3.98 18.48 -2.04
N ASN A 51 4.87 17.55 -2.40
CA ASN A 51 5.39 17.53 -3.76
C ASN A 51 4.22 17.19 -4.69
N THR A 52 3.80 18.15 -5.53
CA THR A 52 2.71 17.97 -6.49
C THR A 52 3.20 17.18 -7.71
N HIS A 53 3.74 15.99 -7.47
CA HIS A 53 3.91 15.04 -8.55
C HIS A 53 2.52 14.77 -9.14
N PRO A 54 2.34 14.78 -10.47
CA PRO A 54 1.04 14.53 -11.06
C PRO A 54 0.50 13.20 -10.53
N PHE A 55 -0.70 13.25 -9.95
CA PHE A 55 -1.43 12.04 -9.58
C PHE A 55 -1.86 11.36 -10.87
N TYR A 56 -1.23 10.22 -11.19
CA TYR A 56 -1.64 9.44 -12.35
C TYR A 56 -2.79 8.50 -11.92
N PRO A 57 -3.98 8.59 -12.53
CA PRO A 57 -5.13 7.76 -12.15
C PRO A 57 -4.87 6.26 -12.25
N ASP A 58 -3.91 5.84 -13.10
CA ASP A 58 -3.55 4.45 -13.33
C ASP A 58 -2.84 3.80 -12.13
N GLU A 59 -2.11 4.57 -11.32
CA GLU A 59 -1.43 4.10 -10.11
C GLU A 59 -2.43 3.52 -9.10
N THR A 60 -3.55 4.22 -8.91
CA THR A 60 -4.60 3.80 -7.98
C THR A 60 -5.30 2.54 -8.47
N THR A 61 -5.64 2.50 -9.76
CA THR A 61 -6.27 1.31 -10.37
C THR A 61 -5.34 0.10 -10.31
N LYS A 62 -4.05 0.26 -10.61
CA LYS A 62 -3.06 -0.84 -10.53
C LYS A 62 -2.90 -1.34 -9.10
N ARG A 63 -2.84 -0.45 -8.10
CA ARG A 63 -2.82 -0.84 -6.68
C ARG A 63 -4.07 -1.65 -6.32
N GLU A 64 -5.25 -1.15 -6.66
CA GLU A 64 -6.52 -1.81 -6.33
C GLU A 64 -6.68 -3.18 -7.02
N LEU A 65 -6.22 -3.32 -8.26
CA LEU A 65 -6.14 -4.60 -8.96
C LEU A 65 -5.19 -5.57 -8.23
N GLU A 66 -4.03 -5.10 -7.80
CA GLU A 66 -3.07 -5.92 -7.06
C GLU A 66 -3.51 -6.29 -5.64
N GLU A 67 -4.34 -5.48 -4.99
CA GLU A 67 -4.98 -5.82 -3.71
C GLU A 67 -6.27 -6.65 -3.87
N SER A 68 -6.86 -6.71 -5.06
CA SER A 68 -8.08 -7.50 -5.34
C SER A 68 -7.80 -8.89 -5.89
N ASN A 69 -6.57 -9.16 -6.32
CA ASN A 69 -6.16 -10.48 -6.80
C ASN A 69 -6.05 -11.56 -5.71
N ASN A 70 -6.36 -11.24 -4.45
CA ASN A 70 -6.25 -12.19 -3.35
C ASN A 70 -7.42 -13.20 -3.35
N PRO A 71 -7.16 -14.51 -3.48
CA PRO A 71 -8.22 -15.54 -3.49
C PRO A 71 -9.00 -15.60 -2.17
N ALA A 72 -8.44 -15.09 -1.06
CA ALA A 72 -9.11 -14.98 0.22
C ALA A 72 -9.85 -13.63 0.42
N ARG A 73 -10.00 -12.80 -0.63
CA ARG A 73 -10.60 -11.46 -0.56
C ARG A 73 -11.94 -11.44 0.20
N ALA A 74 -12.85 -12.37 -0.11
CA ALA A 74 -14.15 -12.45 0.55
C ALA A 74 -14.03 -12.68 2.07
N TRP A 75 -13.04 -13.47 2.50
CA TRP A 75 -12.77 -13.69 3.91
C TRP A 75 -12.16 -12.44 4.57
N TRP A 76 -11.20 -11.78 3.91
CA TRP A 76 -10.61 -10.53 4.41
C TRP A 76 -11.62 -9.38 4.50
N ASP A 77 -12.49 -9.23 3.51
CA ASP A 77 -13.55 -8.20 3.53
C ASP A 77 -14.55 -8.50 4.67
N PHE A 78 -14.80 -9.78 5.00
CA PHE A 78 -15.58 -10.17 6.18
C PHE A 78 -14.86 -9.87 7.51
N THR A 79 -13.61 -10.29 7.66
CA THR A 79 -12.87 -10.20 8.95
C THR A 79 -12.24 -8.83 9.22
N CYS A 80 -11.93 -8.07 8.17
CA CYS A 80 -11.19 -6.81 8.25
C CYS A 80 -11.93 -5.63 7.60
N GLY A 81 -12.96 -5.87 6.80
CA GLY A 81 -13.79 -4.83 6.16
C GLY A 81 -14.94 -4.30 7.03
N THR A 82 -15.11 -4.80 8.26
CA THR A 82 -16.16 -4.38 9.20
C THR A 82 -15.61 -3.70 10.45
N TRP A 83 -14.81 -2.65 10.27
CA TRP A 83 -14.75 -1.55 11.25
C TRP A 83 -15.50 -0.35 10.67
N GLY A 84 -16.83 -0.46 10.67
CA GLY A 84 -17.75 0.55 10.16
C GLY A 84 -19.19 0.05 10.18
N MET A 85 -19.82 0.13 11.35
CA MET A 85 -21.26 0.41 11.43
C MET A 85 -21.53 1.80 10.85
#